data_AF-A0A2U4FLI4-F1
#
_entry.id   AF-A0A2U4FLI4-F1
#
_cell.length_a   1.000
_cell.length_b   1.000
_cell.length_c   1.000
_cell.angle_alpha   90.00
_cell.angle_beta   90.00
_cell.angle_gamma   90.00
#
_symmetry.space_group_name_H-M   'P 1'
#
loop_
_entity.id
_entity.type
_entity.pdbx_description
1 polymer ?
#
loop_
_entity_poly.entity_id
_entity_poly.type
_entity_poly.pdbx_seq_one_letter_code
_entity_poly.pdbx_strand_id
1 'polypeptide(L)'
;MNIIRILISHIIFFIISYISILILSIFNIINIYDIDKVNDIIFTSIGIIFSIGFTIILSFNLENINNEDGFKIVKDNLYKISFFSLILFTLSLVVFILSKILIIKSHENIKYINSIFLSLLFIFLSSLSYNYKRLFDMKLNIIEQFYKEKKELYIKTKTDEIIEKNKK
;
A
#
# COMPACT_ATOMS: atom_id res chain seq x y z
N MET A 1 12.36 6.64 -6.25
CA MET A 1 13.05 5.44 -5.71
C MET A 1 12.78 4.29 -6.67
N ASN A 2 13.80 3.77 -7.35
CA ASN A 2 13.60 2.90 -8.53
C ASN A 2 12.86 1.61 -8.17
N ILE A 3 11.82 1.29 -8.93
CA ILE A 3 11.02 0.05 -8.83
C ILE A 3 11.92 -1.19 -8.78
N ILE A 4 13.05 -1.17 -9.50
CA ILE A 4 14.07 -2.22 -9.49
C ILE A 4 14.65 -2.46 -8.08
N ARG A 5 14.89 -1.39 -7.31
CA ARG A 5 15.45 -1.48 -5.95
C ARG A 5 14.45 -2.10 -4.98
N ILE A 6 13.16 -1.81 -5.17
CA ILE A 6 12.05 -2.43 -4.43
C ILE A 6 11.91 -3.90 -4.83
N LEU A 7 12.01 -4.23 -6.13
CA LEU A 7 11.95 -5.61 -6.60
C LEU A 7 13.10 -6.46 -6.03
N ILE A 8 14.32 -5.91 -6.04
CA ILE A 8 15.50 -6.55 -5.44
C ILE A 8 15.33 -6.73 -3.94
N SER A 9 14.82 -5.74 -3.21
CA SER A 9 14.58 -5.89 -1.77
C SER A 9 13.52 -6.96 -1.48
N HIS A 10 12.49 -7.10 -2.32
CA HIS A 10 11.48 -8.14 -2.19
C HIS A 10 12.06 -9.54 -2.45
N ILE A 11 12.93 -9.69 -3.46
CA ILE A 11 13.63 -10.95 -3.74
C ILE A 11 14.52 -11.34 -2.54
N ILE A 12 15.27 -10.38 -1.99
CA ILE A 12 16.12 -10.63 -0.80
C ILE A 12 15.26 -11.03 0.40
N PHE A 13 14.15 -10.35 0.66
CA PHE A 13 13.25 -10.68 1.77
C PHE A 13 12.61 -12.05 1.60
N PHE A 14 12.22 -12.41 0.37
CA PHE A 14 11.69 -13.72 0.04
C PHE A 14 12.70 -14.84 0.33
N ILE A 15 13.96 -14.63 -0.06
CA ILE A 15 15.06 -15.57 0.22
C ILE A 15 15.26 -15.71 1.73
N ILE A 16 15.32 -14.61 2.48
CA ILE A 16 15.50 -14.64 3.95
C ILE A 16 14.32 -15.35 4.63
N SER A 17 13.08 -15.07 4.21
CA SER A 17 11.89 -15.71 4.76
C SER A 17 11.87 -17.21 4.48
N TYR A 18 12.24 -17.62 3.26
CA TYR A 18 12.32 -19.03 2.88
C TYR A 18 13.38 -19.79 3.67
N ILE A 19 14.57 -19.21 3.85
CA ILE A 19 15.66 -19.78 4.66
C ILE A 19 15.22 -19.91 6.13
N SER A 20 14.55 -18.89 6.67
CA SER A 20 14.07 -18.89 8.06
C SER A 20 13.05 -20.01 8.30
N ILE A 21 12.14 -20.24 7.35
CA ILE A 21 11.17 -21.35 7.40
C ILE A 21 11.86 -22.71 7.33
N LEU A 22 12.86 -22.85 6.44
CA LEU A 22 13.66 -24.08 6.32
C LEU A 22 14.35 -24.42 7.64
N ILE A 23 15.02 -23.43 8.24
CA ILE A 23 15.69 -23.54 9.54
C ILE A 23 14.69 -23.98 10.62
N LEU A 24 13.55 -23.29 10.75
CA LEU A 24 12.52 -23.65 11.73
C LEU A 24 11.96 -25.06 11.54
N SER A 25 11.84 -25.53 10.29
CA SER A 25 11.38 -26.90 10.00
C SER A 25 12.42 -27.97 10.35
N ILE A 26 13.71 -27.68 10.18
CA ILE A 26 14.81 -28.62 10.51
C ILE A 26 14.90 -28.83 12.03
N PHE A 27 14.67 -27.77 12.81
CA PHE A 27 14.80 -27.86 14.26
C PHE A 27 13.55 -28.41 14.97
N ASN A 28 12.43 -28.63 14.28
CA ASN A 28 11.17 -29.13 14.88
C ASN A 28 10.71 -28.31 16.12
N ILE A 29 11.17 -27.05 16.24
CA ILE A 29 11.01 -26.20 17.44
C ILE A 29 9.57 -25.68 17.58
N ILE A 30 8.75 -25.75 16.51
CA ILE A 30 7.40 -25.17 16.53
C ILE A 30 6.41 -26.11 15.86
N ASN A 31 5.31 -26.37 16.55
CA ASN A 31 4.19 -27.12 16.00
C ASN A 31 3.58 -26.30 14.84
N ILE A 32 3.52 -26.89 13.64
CA ILE A 32 3.13 -26.20 12.39
C ILE A 32 1.75 -25.52 12.52
N TYR A 33 0.87 -26.08 13.36
CA TYR A 33 -0.46 -25.54 13.65
C TYR A 33 -0.45 -24.21 14.43
N ASP A 34 0.55 -23.95 15.28
CA ASP A 34 0.63 -22.70 16.03
C ASP A 34 1.18 -21.56 15.17
N ILE A 35 2.07 -21.87 14.23
CA ILE A 35 2.57 -20.90 13.23
C ILE A 35 1.42 -20.41 12.33
N ASP A 36 0.50 -21.29 11.95
CA ASP A 36 -0.62 -20.94 11.09
C ASP A 36 -1.54 -19.89 11.74
N LYS A 37 -1.92 -20.13 13.00
CA LYS A 37 -2.78 -19.23 13.76
C LYS A 37 -2.12 -17.86 13.97
N VAL A 38 -0.82 -17.83 14.24
CA VAL A 38 -0.07 -16.58 14.39
C VAL A 38 -0.03 -15.81 13.07
N ASN A 39 0.20 -16.48 11.94
CA ASN A 39 0.19 -15.86 10.62
C ASN A 39 -1.19 -15.32 10.25
N ASP A 40 -2.27 -16.03 10.59
CA ASP A 40 -3.65 -15.58 10.37
C ASP A 40 -3.94 -14.29 11.15
N ILE A 41 -3.53 -14.22 12.42
CA ILE A 41 -3.67 -13.03 13.26
C ILE A 41 -2.86 -11.86 12.70
N ILE A 42 -1.61 -12.10 12.29
CA ILE A 42 -0.73 -11.07 11.72
C ILE A 42 -1.32 -10.54 10.41
N PHE A 43 -1.72 -11.42 9.49
CA PHE A 43 -2.32 -11.03 8.21
C PHE A 43 -3.61 -10.23 8.41
N THR A 44 -4.49 -10.69 9.30
CA THR A 44 -5.74 -9.99 9.61
C THR A 44 -5.47 -8.60 10.22
N SER A 45 -4.52 -8.51 11.15
CA SER A 45 -4.14 -7.24 11.78
C SER A 45 -3.56 -6.25 10.76
N ILE A 46 -2.69 -6.73 9.87
CA ILE A 46 -2.12 -5.90 8.78
C ILE A 46 -3.22 -5.50 7.79
N GLY A 47 -4.16 -6.39 7.47
CA GLY A 47 -5.33 -6.08 6.65
C GLY A 47 -6.18 -4.96 7.25
N ILE A 48 -6.49 -5.04 8.56
CA ILE A 48 -7.25 -4.00 9.27
C ILE A 48 -6.49 -2.67 9.26
N ILE A 49 -5.20 -2.68 9.61
CA ILE A 49 -4.35 -1.46 9.61
C ILE A 49 -4.28 -0.86 8.22
N PHE A 50 -4.15 -1.70 7.18
CA PHE A 50 -4.13 -1.26 5.79
C PHE A 50 -5.47 -0.61 5.40
N SER A 51 -6.60 -1.25 5.69
CA SER A 51 -7.93 -0.70 5.36
C SER A 51 -8.22 0.60 6.10
N ILE A 52 -7.97 0.68 7.41
CA ILE A 52 -8.19 1.89 8.20
C ILE A 52 -7.23 2.99 7.77
N GLY A 53 -5.93 2.66 7.68
CA GLY A 53 -4.89 3.60 7.25
C GLY A 53 -5.19 4.16 5.86
N PHE A 54 -5.72 3.33 4.96
CA PHE A 54 -6.15 3.75 3.64
C PHE A 54 -7.29 4.76 3.69
N THR A 55 -8.37 4.45 4.41
CA THR A 55 -9.52 5.34 4.53
C THR A 55 -9.08 6.71 5.03
N ILE A 56 -8.17 6.75 6.01
CA ILE A 56 -7.60 8.00 6.51
C ILE A 56 -6.86 8.75 5.40
N ILE A 57 -5.94 8.09 4.68
CA ILE A 57 -5.16 8.69 3.58
C ILE A 57 -6.07 9.21 2.45
N LEU A 58 -7.11 8.47 2.09
CA LEU A 58 -8.11 8.91 1.11
C LEU A 58 -9.03 10.00 1.63
N SER A 59 -9.27 10.09 2.93
CA SER A 59 -10.09 11.16 3.52
C SER A 59 -9.32 12.49 3.70
N PHE A 60 -7.98 12.46 3.70
CA PHE A 60 -7.17 13.67 3.88
C PHE A 60 -7.46 14.72 2.80
N ASN A 61 -8.05 15.86 3.21
CA ASN A 61 -8.31 16.97 2.31
C ASN A 61 -7.09 17.90 2.25
N LEU A 62 -6.41 17.92 1.12
CA LEU A 62 -5.24 18.78 0.87
C LEU A 62 -5.63 20.16 0.31
N GLU A 63 -6.89 20.35 -0.08
CA GLU A 63 -7.36 21.54 -0.80
C GLU A 63 -7.29 22.83 0.05
N ASN A 64 -7.29 22.68 1.37
CA ASN A 64 -7.24 23.80 2.32
C ASN A 64 -5.81 24.27 2.65
N ILE A 65 -4.78 23.62 2.09
CA ILE A 65 -3.38 24.01 2.32
C ILE A 65 -3.01 25.10 1.32
N ASN A 66 -2.97 26.36 1.78
CA ASN A 66 -2.68 27.52 0.93
C ASN A 66 -1.18 27.71 0.64
N ASN A 67 -0.29 27.09 1.42
CA ASN A 67 1.16 27.18 1.26
C ASN A 67 1.68 26.07 0.31
N GLU A 68 2.39 26.45 -0.75
CA GLU A 68 2.93 25.54 -1.76
C GLU A 68 3.96 24.55 -1.19
N ASP A 69 4.85 25.02 -0.33
CA ASP A 69 5.84 24.16 0.33
C ASP A 69 5.15 23.18 1.28
N GLY A 70 4.16 23.68 2.04
CA GLY A 70 3.34 22.86 2.93
C GLY A 70 2.55 21.80 2.18
N PHE A 71 1.94 22.16 1.05
CA PHE A 71 1.19 21.25 0.19
C PHE A 71 2.10 20.14 -0.33
N LYS A 72 3.29 20.50 -0.85
CA LYS A 72 4.25 19.56 -1.38
C LYS A 72 4.75 18.57 -0.32
N ILE A 73 5.07 19.06 0.88
CA ILE A 73 5.51 18.22 2.01
C ILE A 73 4.42 17.20 2.39
N VAL A 74 3.18 17.66 2.57
CA VAL A 74 2.08 16.76 2.98
C VAL A 74 1.76 15.76 1.87
N LYS A 75 1.74 16.19 0.60
CA LYS A 75 1.57 15.32 -0.56
C LYS A 75 2.63 14.21 -0.60
N ASP A 76 3.90 14.57 -0.45
CA ASP A 76 5.00 13.61 -0.48
C ASP A 76 4.93 12.62 0.70
N ASN A 77 4.54 13.09 1.88
CA ASN A 77 4.34 12.23 3.05
C ASN A 77 3.18 11.26 2.86
N LEU A 78 2.03 11.73 2.36
CA LEU A 78 0.90 10.85 2.04
C LEU A 78 1.27 9.80 1.00
N TYR A 79 2.07 10.18 -0.01
CA TYR A 79 2.56 9.24 -1.01
C TYR A 79 3.46 8.16 -0.40
N LYS A 80 4.41 8.55 0.46
CA LYS A 80 5.28 7.61 1.18
C LYS A 80 4.50 6.67 2.08
N ILE A 81 3.54 7.18 2.85
CA ILE A 81 2.71 6.35 3.75
C ILE A 81 1.87 5.38 2.92
N SER A 82 1.17 5.88 1.89
CA SER A 82 0.36 5.04 1.00
C SER A 82 1.18 3.91 0.37
N PHE A 83 2.37 4.24 -0.11
CA PHE A 83 3.28 3.26 -0.70
C PHE A 83 3.79 2.23 0.32
N PHE A 84 4.20 2.68 1.51
CA PHE A 84 4.70 1.82 2.57
C PHE A 84 3.62 0.84 3.07
N SER A 85 2.39 1.33 3.30
CA SER A 85 1.25 0.51 3.69
C SER A 85 0.94 -0.57 2.64
N LEU A 86 1.03 -0.23 1.35
CA LEU A 86 0.80 -1.17 0.27
C LEU A 86 1.86 -2.27 0.20
N ILE A 87 3.13 -1.92 0.47
CA ILE A 87 4.21 -2.90 0.61
C ILE A 87 3.95 -3.83 1.78
N LEU A 88 3.65 -3.30 2.97
CA LEU A 88 3.39 -4.13 4.15
C LEU A 88 2.24 -5.09 3.93
N PHE A 89 1.15 -4.61 3.32
CA PHE A 89 0.00 -5.45 2.98
C PHE A 89 0.39 -6.55 1.99
N THR A 90 1.07 -6.21 0.90
CA THR A 90 1.52 -7.19 -0.10
C THR A 90 2.49 -8.22 0.49
N LEU A 91 3.41 -7.79 1.36
CA LEU A 91 4.35 -8.68 2.04
C LEU A 91 3.62 -9.65 2.97
N SER A 92 2.70 -9.13 3.79
CA SER A 92 1.90 -9.96 4.70
C SER A 92 1.09 -11.02 3.96
N LEU A 93 0.61 -10.66 2.77
CA LEU A 93 -0.16 -11.53 1.90
C LEU A 93 0.67 -12.65 1.30
N VAL A 94 1.90 -12.35 0.86
CA VAL A 94 2.84 -13.36 0.40
C VAL A 94 3.19 -14.33 1.53
N VAL A 95 3.48 -13.81 2.72
CA VAL A 95 3.80 -14.64 3.90
C VAL A 95 2.62 -15.54 4.29
N PHE A 96 1.40 -15.00 4.30
CA PHE A 96 0.17 -15.75 4.55
C PHE A 96 -0.05 -16.88 3.52
N ILE A 97 0.16 -16.59 2.24
CA ILE A 97 0.04 -17.61 1.18
C ILE A 97 1.06 -18.74 1.37
N LEU A 98 2.32 -18.38 1.66
CA LEU A 98 3.37 -19.38 1.88
C LEU A 98 3.06 -20.26 3.10
N SER A 99 2.51 -19.69 4.18
CA SER A 99 2.15 -20.48 5.37
C SER A 99 1.05 -21.50 5.07
N LYS A 100 0.04 -21.12 4.29
CA LYS A 100 -1.04 -22.05 3.90
C LYS A 100 -0.56 -23.14 2.94
N ILE A 101 0.34 -22.84 2.00
CA ILE A 101 0.94 -23.83 1.09
C ILE A 101 1.70 -24.93 1.86
N LEU A 102 2.42 -24.56 2.94
CA LEU A 102 3.19 -25.50 3.75
C LEU A 102 2.30 -26.51 4.49
N ILE A 103 1.12 -26.09 4.97
CA ILE A 103 0.20 -26.96 5.72
C ILE A 103 -0.53 -27.92 4.80
N ILE A 104 -0.88 -27.45 3.60
CA ILE A 104 -1.52 -28.24 2.54
C ILE A 104 -0.67 -29.47 2.16
N LYS A 105 0.64 -29.48 2.40
CA LYS A 105 1.49 -30.67 2.18
C LYS A 105 1.05 -31.90 2.99
N SER A 106 0.34 -31.73 4.11
CA SER A 106 -0.06 -32.81 5.02
C SER A 106 -1.26 -33.66 4.58
N HIS A 107 -2.10 -33.21 3.63
CA HIS A 107 -3.31 -33.95 3.18
C HIS A 107 -3.43 -33.98 1.65
N GLU A 108 -3.39 -35.18 1.04
CA GLU A 108 -3.20 -35.33 -0.42
C GLU A 108 -4.40 -34.90 -1.29
N ASN A 109 -5.64 -35.12 -0.86
CA ASN A 109 -6.82 -34.86 -1.70
C ASN A 109 -7.33 -33.40 -1.66
N ILE A 110 -6.91 -32.60 -0.68
CA ILE A 110 -7.32 -31.19 -0.50
C ILE A 110 -6.32 -30.21 -1.17
N LYS A 111 -5.17 -30.74 -1.64
CA LYS A 111 -4.06 -29.97 -2.21
C LYS A 111 -4.42 -29.08 -3.38
N TYR A 112 -5.14 -29.62 -4.36
CA TYR A 112 -5.37 -28.94 -5.63
C TYR A 112 -6.42 -27.83 -5.52
N ILE A 113 -7.50 -28.07 -4.76
CA ILE A 113 -8.58 -27.09 -4.55
C ILE A 113 -8.04 -25.88 -3.77
N ASN A 114 -7.28 -26.12 -2.69
CA ASN A 114 -6.71 -25.03 -1.90
C ASN A 114 -5.66 -24.23 -2.66
N SER A 115 -4.85 -24.87 -3.52
CA SER A 115 -3.84 -24.16 -4.32
C SER A 115 -4.47 -23.23 -5.36
N ILE A 116 -5.51 -23.69 -6.06
CA ILE A 116 -6.27 -22.87 -7.01
C ILE A 116 -6.94 -21.69 -6.30
N PHE A 117 -7.57 -21.94 -5.14
CA PHE A 117 -8.19 -20.89 -4.34
C PHE A 117 -7.17 -19.84 -3.86
N LEU A 118 -6.00 -20.28 -3.38
CA LEU A 118 -4.92 -19.38 -2.97
C LEU A 118 -4.42 -18.50 -4.12
N SER A 119 -4.23 -19.09 -5.31
CA SER A 119 -3.81 -18.36 -6.51
C SER A 119 -4.87 -17.31 -6.92
N LEU A 120 -6.15 -17.67 -6.89
CA LEU A 120 -7.25 -16.73 -7.17
C LEU A 120 -7.30 -15.59 -6.14
N LEU A 121 -7.13 -15.92 -4.86
CA LEU A 121 -7.07 -14.93 -3.77
C LEU A 121 -5.90 -13.97 -3.95
N PHE A 122 -4.72 -14.48 -4.34
CA PHE A 122 -3.55 -13.66 -4.66
C PHE A 122 -3.82 -12.67 -5.79
N ILE A 123 -4.40 -13.17 -6.89
CA ILE A 123 -4.73 -12.34 -8.06
C ILE A 123 -5.74 -11.26 -7.66
N PHE A 124 -6.78 -11.63 -6.92
CA PHE A 124 -7.82 -10.70 -6.45
C PHE A 124 -7.21 -9.59 -5.59
N LEU A 125 -6.41 -9.93 -4.58
CA LEU A 125 -5.84 -8.96 -3.66
C LEU A 125 -4.74 -8.10 -4.30
N SER A 126 -3.99 -8.65 -5.27
CA SER A 126 -3.04 -7.88 -6.08
C SER A 126 -3.77 -6.87 -6.98
N SER A 127 -4.87 -7.28 -7.60
CA SER A 127 -5.74 -6.38 -8.38
C SER A 127 -6.35 -5.29 -7.49
N LEU A 128 -6.75 -5.62 -6.27
CA LEU A 128 -7.27 -4.66 -5.30
C LEU A 128 -6.19 -3.61 -4.93
N SER A 129 -4.97 -4.06 -4.69
CA SER A 129 -3.82 -3.19 -4.39
C SER A 129 -3.45 -2.28 -5.57
N TYR A 130 -3.53 -2.80 -6.80
CA TYR A 130 -3.33 -1.99 -8.00
C TYR A 130 -4.41 -0.91 -8.17
N ASN A 131 -5.68 -1.29 -8.06
CA ASN A 131 -6.80 -0.35 -8.18
C ASN A 131 -6.76 0.71 -7.08
N TYR A 132 -6.39 0.33 -5.86
CA TYR A 132 -6.09 1.25 -4.76
C TYR A 132 -5.07 2.30 -5.19
N LYS A 133 -3.94 1.87 -5.76
CA LYS A 133 -2.84 2.77 -6.08
C LYS A 133 -3.28 3.78 -7.13
N ARG A 134 -4.02 3.29 -8.12
CA ARG A 134 -4.64 4.12 -9.16
C ARG A 134 -5.58 5.17 -8.58
N LEU A 135 -6.47 4.80 -7.66
CA LEU A 135 -7.42 5.73 -7.02
C LEU A 135 -6.69 6.81 -6.22
N PHE A 136 -5.67 6.43 -5.46
CA PHE A 136 -4.87 7.37 -4.70
C PHE A 136 -4.13 8.38 -5.61
N ASP A 137 -3.52 7.90 -6.70
CA ASP A 137 -2.83 8.76 -7.65
C ASP A 137 -3.82 9.69 -8.39
N MET A 138 -5.00 9.17 -8.79
CA MET A 138 -6.08 9.98 -9.36
C MET A 138 -6.52 11.12 -8.42
N LYS A 139 -6.73 10.81 -7.14
CA LYS A 139 -7.09 11.82 -6.13
C LYS A 139 -6.02 12.91 -6.04
N LEU A 140 -4.74 12.53 -5.94
CA LEU A 140 -3.65 13.50 -5.83
C LEU A 140 -3.56 14.40 -7.07
N ASN A 141 -3.78 13.84 -8.27
CA ASN A 141 -3.77 14.61 -9.52
C ASN A 141 -4.92 15.63 -9.56
N ILE A 142 -6.13 15.23 -9.17
CA ILE A 142 -7.30 16.12 -9.11
C ILE A 142 -7.03 17.29 -8.14
N ILE A 143 -6.52 16.99 -6.95
CA ILE A 143 -6.17 18.00 -5.95
C ILE A 143 -5.10 18.96 -6.48
N GLU A 144 -4.08 18.46 -7.17
CA GLU A 144 -3.03 19.30 -7.75
C GLU A 144 -3.57 20.23 -8.85
N GLN A 145 -4.51 19.75 -9.68
CA GLN A 145 -5.20 20.58 -10.66
C GLN A 145 -5.99 21.71 -9.98
N PHE A 146 -6.81 21.39 -8.98
CA PHE A 146 -7.55 22.41 -8.22
C PHE A 146 -6.64 23.45 -7.54
N TYR A 147 -5.50 23.01 -7.00
CA TYR A 147 -4.53 23.92 -6.39
C TYR A 147 -3.95 24.91 -7.42
N LYS A 148 -3.61 24.44 -8.63
CA LYS A 148 -3.12 25.29 -9.73
C LYS A 148 -4.18 26.28 -10.20
N GLU A 149 -5.41 25.83 -10.42
CA GLU A 149 -6.53 26.68 -10.83
C GLU A 149 -6.81 27.78 -9.79
N LYS A 150 -6.85 27.46 -8.49
CA LYS A 150 -7.00 28.47 -7.42
C LYS A 150 -5.88 29.50 -7.42
N LYS A 151 -4.62 29.06 -7.63
CA LYS A 151 -3.46 29.96 -7.68
C LYS A 151 -3.53 30.91 -8.87
N GLU A 152 -3.88 30.40 -10.05
CA GLU A 152 -4.08 31.22 -11.26
C GLU A 152 -5.21 32.23 -11.09
N LEU A 153 -6.34 31.81 -10.51
CA LEU A 153 -7.47 32.68 -10.23
C LEU A 153 -7.07 33.83 -9.29
N TYR A 154 -6.36 33.51 -8.20
CA TYR A 154 -5.87 34.49 -7.23
C TYR A 154 -4.94 35.53 -7.88
N ILE A 155 -3.99 35.08 -8.70
CA ILE A 155 -3.07 35.97 -9.43
C ILE A 155 -3.85 36.91 -10.35
N LYS A 156 -4.84 36.38 -11.08
CA LYS A 156 -5.69 37.17 -11.97
C LYS A 156 -6.45 38.27 -11.22
N THR A 157 -7.17 37.92 -10.15
CA THR A 157 -7.89 38.91 -9.31
C THR A 157 -6.97 40.00 -8.76
N LYS A 158 -5.79 39.63 -8.27
CA LYS A 158 -4.84 40.59 -7.71
C LYS A 158 -4.27 41.53 -8.76
N THR A 159 -4.08 41.02 -9.98
CA THR A 159 -3.62 41.81 -11.13
C THR A 159 -4.69 42.81 -11.56
N ASP A 160 -5.95 42.37 -11.62
CA ASP A 160 -7.11 43.21 -11.96
C ASP A 160 -7.30 44.35 -10.92
N GLU A 161 -7.17 44.06 -9.63
CA GLU A 161 -7.22 45.06 -8.55
C GLU A 161 -6.11 46.14 -8.66
N ILE A 162 -4.89 45.73 -9.04
CA ILE A 162 -3.76 46.66 -9.23
C ILE A 162 -4.01 47.57 -10.44
N ILE A 163 -4.51 47.00 -11.54
CA ILE A 163 -4.86 47.77 -12.74
C ILE A 163 -5.96 48.79 -12.44
N GLU A 164 -6.97 48.41 -11.66
CA GLU A 164 -8.07 49.29 -11.30
C GLU A 164 -7.63 50.43 -10.36
N LYS A 165 -6.73 50.15 -9.40
CA LYS A 165 -6.11 51.19 -8.56
C LYS A 165 -5.27 52.19 -9.36
N ASN A 166 -4.55 51.75 -10.38
CA ASN A 166 -3.69 52.62 -11.20
C ASN A 166 -4.48 53.46 -12.23
N LYS A 167 -5.77 53.20 -12.41
CA LYS A 167 -6.67 53.99 -13.27
C LYS A 167 -7.42 55.11 -12.53
N LYS A 168 -7.31 55.17 -11.19
CA LYS A 168 -7.86 56.24 -10.34
C LYS A 168 -6.77 57.21 -9.93
#